data_AF-A0A1M6U3B7-F1
#
_entry.id   AF-A0A1M6U3B7-F1
#
_cell.length_a   1.000
_cell.length_b   1.000
_cell.length_c   1.000
_cell.angle_alpha   90.00
_cell.angle_beta   90.00
_cell.angle_gamma   90.00
#
_symmetry.space_group_name_H-M   'P 1'
#
loop_
_entity.id
_entity.type
_entity.pdbx_description
1 polymer ?
#
loop_
_entity_poly.entity_id
_entity_poly.type
_entity_poly.pdbx_seq_one_letter_code
_entity_poly.pdbx_strand_id
1 'polypeptide(L)'
;MLTAEEYYINKKVRDEITSEPETYRFNLSLIDSEASVPLIDFARLTLEEYENLRLMLSVSEGVDEFIIHSYYYLLDQVSYYESIALPNQIATEMAMEDLRVLFSNYNEKKLQL
;
A
#
# COMPACT_ATOMS: atom_id res chain seq x y z
N MET A 1 -7.64 6.49 -13.92
CA MET A 1 -6.33 5.84 -13.67
C MET A 1 -5.61 6.62 -12.58
N LEU A 2 -4.79 5.95 -11.78
CA LEU A 2 -3.92 6.61 -10.80
C LEU A 2 -2.77 7.34 -11.51
N THR A 3 -2.28 8.43 -10.90
CA THR A 3 -0.99 9.00 -11.31
C THR A 3 0.17 8.11 -10.84
N ALA A 4 1.37 8.33 -11.37
CA ALA A 4 2.54 7.58 -10.92
C ALA A 4 2.80 7.77 -9.41
N GLU A 5 2.66 8.98 -8.87
CA GLU A 5 2.86 9.23 -7.44
C GLU A 5 1.78 8.55 -6.59
N GLU A 6 0.53 8.51 -7.06
CA GLU A 6 -0.56 7.81 -6.38
C GLU A 6 -0.37 6.30 -6.40
N TYR A 7 0.16 5.76 -7.50
CA TYR A 7 0.47 4.34 -7.62
C TYR A 7 1.60 3.92 -6.67
N TYR A 8 2.62 4.75 -6.50
CA TYR A 8 3.64 4.56 -5.45
C TYR A 8 3.17 5.04 -4.07
N ILE A 9 1.95 5.55 -3.93
CA ILE A 9 1.37 6.22 -2.75
C ILE A 9 2.07 7.55 -2.40
N ASN A 10 3.40 7.57 -2.30
CA ASN A 10 4.17 8.78 -2.11
C ASN A 10 5.60 8.65 -2.70
N LYS A 11 6.35 9.76 -2.68
CA LYS A 11 7.73 9.78 -3.17
C LYS A 11 8.67 8.86 -2.39
N LYS A 12 8.50 8.74 -1.07
CA LYS A 12 9.40 7.96 -0.22
C LYS A 12 9.33 6.47 -0.55
N VAL A 13 8.13 5.93 -0.72
CA VAL A 13 7.90 4.55 -1.16
C VAL A 13 8.54 4.30 -2.53
N ARG A 14 8.38 5.25 -3.47
CA ARG A 14 9.05 5.17 -4.78
C ARG A 14 10.57 5.11 -4.63
N ASP A 15 11.14 6.00 -3.84
CA ASP A 15 12.60 6.08 -3.64
C ASP A 15 13.13 4.79 -2.98
N GLU A 16 12.39 4.20 -2.04
CA GLU A 16 12.76 2.93 -1.38
C GLU A 16 12.73 1.74 -2.35
N ILE A 17 11.63 1.56 -3.09
CA ILE A 17 11.51 0.48 -4.07
C ILE A 17 12.57 0.57 -5.16
N THR A 18 12.87 1.78 -5.62
CA THR A 18 13.86 1.99 -6.69
C THR A 18 15.29 1.83 -6.21
N SER A 19 15.57 2.07 -4.94
CA SER A 19 16.90 1.89 -4.34
C SER A 19 17.18 0.44 -3.92
N GLU A 20 16.14 -0.36 -3.65
CA GLU A 20 16.27 -1.76 -3.24
C GLU A 20 15.42 -2.74 -4.10
N PRO A 21 15.75 -2.93 -5.38
CA PRO A 21 14.94 -3.71 -6.31
C PRO A 21 14.84 -5.21 -5.97
N GLU A 22 15.88 -5.77 -5.34
CA GLU A 22 15.87 -7.19 -4.93
C GLU A 22 14.98 -7.42 -3.69
N THR A 23 15.03 -6.50 -2.71
CA THR A 23 14.11 -6.50 -1.56
C THR A 23 12.67 -6.36 -2.05
N TYR A 24 12.43 -5.45 -2.99
CA TYR A 24 11.10 -5.28 -3.61
C TYR A 24 10.60 -6.55 -4.29
N ARG A 25 11.43 -7.20 -5.13
CA ARG A 25 11.06 -8.46 -5.79
C ARG A 25 10.77 -9.58 -4.81
N PHE A 26 11.56 -9.68 -3.75
CA PHE A 26 11.30 -10.64 -2.68
C PHE A 26 9.94 -10.36 -2.02
N ASN A 27 9.67 -9.12 -1.63
CA ASN A 27 8.39 -8.74 -1.01
C ASN A 27 7.20 -8.98 -1.94
N LEU A 28 7.35 -8.69 -3.24
CA LEU A 28 6.34 -8.99 -4.25
C LEU A 28 6.02 -10.47 -4.34
N SER A 29 7.03 -11.35 -4.25
CA SER A 29 6.82 -12.80 -4.24
C SER A 29 6.05 -13.31 -3.02
N LEU A 30 5.93 -12.51 -1.95
CA LEU A 30 5.17 -12.88 -0.75
C LEU A 30 3.66 -12.86 -0.98
N ILE A 31 3.15 -12.13 -1.98
CA ILE A 31 1.71 -12.07 -2.31
C ILE A 31 1.16 -13.46 -2.66
N ASP A 32 1.93 -14.22 -3.43
CA ASP A 32 1.60 -15.57 -3.86
C ASP A 32 2.09 -16.65 -2.88
N SER A 33 2.73 -16.25 -1.78
CA SER A 33 3.27 -17.20 -0.82
C SER A 33 2.18 -17.72 0.12
N GLU A 34 2.34 -18.96 0.60
CA GLU A 34 1.48 -19.50 1.66
C GLU A 34 1.72 -18.81 3.03
N ALA A 35 2.75 -17.95 3.14
CA ALA A 35 3.06 -17.23 4.36
C ALA A 35 2.17 -15.98 4.50
N SER A 36 1.36 -15.95 5.56
CA SER A 36 0.62 -14.74 5.94
C SER A 36 1.58 -13.66 6.44
N VAL A 37 1.61 -12.54 5.73
CA VAL A 37 2.31 -11.32 6.15
C VAL A 37 1.23 -10.31 6.55
N PRO A 38 1.02 -10.04 7.85
CA PRO A 38 -0.18 -9.33 8.33
C PRO A 38 -0.47 -7.99 7.66
N LEU A 39 0.55 -7.17 7.36
CA LEU A 39 0.37 -5.88 6.71
C LEU A 39 0.06 -6.00 5.20
N ILE A 40 0.61 -7.02 4.52
CA ILE A 40 0.26 -7.33 3.13
C ILE A 40 -1.19 -7.84 3.09
N ASP A 41 -1.56 -8.75 3.99
CA ASP A 41 -2.93 -9.26 4.11
C ASP A 41 -3.92 -8.13 4.39
N PHE A 42 -3.58 -7.22 5.30
CA PHE A 42 -4.39 -6.05 5.58
C PHE A 42 -4.57 -5.17 4.32
N ALA A 43 -3.50 -4.84 3.61
CA ALA A 43 -3.58 -4.01 2.40
C ALA A 43 -4.43 -4.69 1.31
N ARG A 44 -4.27 -6.00 1.10
CA ARG A 44 -5.06 -6.79 0.16
C ARG A 44 -6.54 -6.78 0.50
N LEU A 45 -6.89 -7.17 1.73
CA LEU A 45 -8.28 -7.22 2.20
C LEU A 45 -8.93 -5.84 2.18
N THR A 46 -8.18 -4.80 2.58
CA THR A 46 -8.67 -3.42 2.53
C THR A 46 -8.95 -3.00 1.10
N LEU A 47 -8.10 -3.33 0.12
CA LEU A 47 -8.33 -3.00 -1.29
C LEU A 47 -9.62 -3.65 -1.85
N GLU A 48 -9.99 -4.84 -1.37
CA GLU A 48 -11.23 -5.51 -1.76
C GLU A 48 -12.50 -4.71 -1.39
N GLU A 49 -12.42 -3.85 -0.36
CA GLU A 49 -13.51 -2.98 0.08
C GLU A 49 -13.72 -1.76 -0.84
N TYR A 50 -12.76 -1.44 -1.72
CA TYR A 50 -12.75 -0.24 -2.58
C TYR A 50 -12.83 -0.61 -4.08
N GLU A 51 -14.05 -0.91 -4.55
CA GLU A 51 -14.30 -1.47 -5.88
C GLU A 51 -13.76 -0.62 -7.05
N ASN A 52 -13.93 0.71 -7.03
CA ASN A 52 -13.44 1.56 -8.13
C ASN A 52 -11.92 1.60 -8.18
N LEU A 53 -11.26 1.68 -7.02
CA LEU A 53 -9.81 1.61 -6.93
C LEU A 53 -9.29 0.27 -7.45
N ARG A 54 -9.89 -0.84 -7.00
CA ARG A 54 -9.55 -2.18 -7.48
C ARG A 54 -9.72 -2.28 -8.98
N LEU A 55 -10.84 -1.81 -9.52
CA LEU A 55 -11.11 -1.83 -10.97
C LEU A 55 -10.07 -1.01 -11.75
N MET A 56 -9.72 0.20 -11.26
CA MET A 56 -8.67 1.01 -11.88
C MET A 56 -7.33 0.29 -11.95
N LEU A 57 -6.94 -0.38 -10.86
CA LEU A 57 -5.69 -1.13 -10.77
C LEU A 57 -5.72 -2.38 -11.65
N SER A 58 -6.83 -3.11 -11.68
CA SER A 58 -7.00 -4.31 -12.53
C SER A 58 -6.89 -3.98 -14.02
N VAL A 59 -7.43 -2.84 -14.48
CA VAL A 59 -7.29 -2.39 -15.88
C VAL A 59 -5.84 -2.10 -16.25
N SER A 60 -5.01 -1.72 -15.28
CA SER A 60 -3.58 -1.48 -15.47
C SER A 60 -2.68 -2.66 -15.11
N GLU A 61 -3.26 -3.82 -14.78
CA GLU A 61 -2.53 -5.02 -14.32
C GLU A 61 -1.61 -4.76 -13.11
N GLY A 62 -1.91 -3.74 -12.29
CA GLY A 62 -1.01 -3.25 -11.24
C GLY A 62 -1.49 -3.51 -9.81
N VAL A 63 -2.37 -4.51 -9.60
CA VAL A 63 -2.97 -4.79 -8.28
C VAL A 63 -1.92 -5.24 -7.27
N ASP A 64 -1.09 -6.20 -7.65
CA ASP A 64 -0.14 -6.84 -6.73
C ASP A 64 0.97 -5.87 -6.34
N GLU A 65 1.52 -5.12 -7.30
CA GLU A 65 2.50 -4.09 -7.01
C GLU A 65 1.90 -2.99 -6.13
N PHE A 66 0.64 -2.59 -6.35
CA PHE A 66 -0.01 -1.60 -5.49
C PHE A 66 -0.21 -2.10 -4.06
N ILE A 67 -0.49 -3.39 -3.86
CA ILE A 67 -0.52 -4.02 -2.54
C ILE A 67 0.86 -3.93 -1.89
N ILE A 68 1.94 -4.20 -2.63
CA ILE A 68 3.30 -4.06 -2.11
C ILE A 68 3.64 -2.60 -1.80
N HIS A 69 3.27 -1.64 -2.66
CA HIS A 69 3.50 -0.22 -2.38
C HIS A 69 2.78 0.21 -1.10
N SER A 70 1.56 -0.32 -0.89
CA SER A 70 0.80 -0.14 0.35
C SER A 70 1.50 -0.74 1.57
N TYR A 71 2.13 -1.91 1.41
CA TYR A 71 2.95 -2.51 2.45
C TYR A 71 4.17 -1.64 2.83
N TYR A 72 4.92 -1.15 1.84
CA TYR A 72 6.02 -0.21 2.08
C TYR A 72 5.54 1.08 2.77
N TYR A 73 4.40 1.63 2.33
CA TYR A 73 3.78 2.77 2.99
C TYR A 73 3.43 2.49 4.47
N LEU A 74 2.86 1.32 4.78
CA LEU A 74 2.52 0.95 6.15
C LEU A 74 3.78 0.84 7.03
N LEU A 75 4.85 0.19 6.54
CA LEU A 75 6.12 0.11 7.27
C LEU A 75 6.71 1.50 7.57
N ASP A 76 6.64 2.39 6.59
CA ASP A 76 7.11 3.77 6.73
C ASP A 76 6.29 4.54 7.77
N GLN A 77 4.96 4.47 7.70
CA GLN A 77 4.08 5.17 8.63
C GLN A 77 4.20 4.64 10.05
N VAL A 78 4.28 3.32 10.24
CA VAL A 78 4.54 2.72 11.55
C VAL A 78 5.84 3.28 12.12
N SER A 79 6.92 3.27 11.33
CA SER A 79 8.22 3.79 11.76
C SER A 79 8.17 5.28 12.12
N TYR A 80 7.42 6.07 11.35
CA TYR A 80 7.18 7.48 11.65
C TYR A 80 6.45 7.67 12.98
N TYR A 81 5.35 6.94 13.20
CA TYR A 81 4.58 7.05 14.44
C TYR A 81 5.36 6.57 15.68
N GLU A 82 6.16 5.52 15.54
CA GLU A 82 7.08 5.09 16.61
C GLU A 82 8.15 6.15 16.90
N SER A 83 8.65 6.85 15.88
CA SER A 83 9.65 7.91 16.06
C SER A 83 9.16 9.10 16.90
N ILE A 84 7.84 9.30 16.96
CA ILE A 84 7.19 10.30 17.84
C ILE A 84 6.68 9.70 19.16
N ALA A 85 7.24 8.54 19.55
CA ALA A 85 7.02 7.84 20.81
C ALA A 85 5.61 7.23 20.99
N LEU A 86 4.91 6.89 19.90
CA LEU A 86 3.70 6.07 19.99
C LEU A 86 4.06 4.59 20.17
N PRO A 87 3.33 3.84 21.02
CA PRO A 87 3.47 2.38 21.10
C PRO A 87 3.21 1.71 19.74
N ASN A 88 3.98 0.65 19.43
CA ASN A 88 3.89 -0.08 18.15
C ASN A 88 2.45 -0.45 17.73
N GLN A 89 1.64 -0.93 18.67
CA GLN A 89 0.24 -1.27 18.40
C GLN A 89 -0.55 -0.04 17.91
N ILE A 90 -0.43 1.09 18.61
CA ILE A 90 -1.12 2.34 18.26
C ILE A 90 -0.58 2.88 16.94
N ALA A 91 0.74 2.86 16.74
CA ALA A 91 1.37 3.26 15.49
C ALA A 91 0.85 2.45 14.29
N THR A 92 0.69 1.13 14.48
CA THR A 92 0.14 0.23 13.45
C THR A 92 -1.32 0.52 13.15
N GLU A 93 -2.15 0.69 14.19
CA GLU A 93 -3.57 1.03 14.03
C GLU A 93 -3.74 2.38 13.29
N MET A 94 -2.91 3.39 13.61
CA MET A 94 -2.94 4.68 12.93
C MET A 94 -2.50 4.59 11.46
N ALA A 95 -1.41 3.87 11.18
CA ALA A 95 -0.94 3.66 9.81
C ALA A 95 -1.98 2.93 8.93
N MET A 96 -2.68 1.94 9.51
CA MET A 96 -3.77 1.22 8.85
C MET A 96 -4.96 2.15 8.52
N GLU A 97 -5.32 3.05 9.43
CA GLU A 97 -6.39 4.03 9.19
C GLU A 97 -6.00 5.03 8.11
N ASP A 98 -4.75 5.52 8.11
CA ASP A 98 -4.28 6.42 7.06
C ASP A 98 -4.33 5.77 5.67
N LEU A 99 -3.99 4.48 5.58
CA LEU A 99 -4.12 3.72 4.33
C LEU A 99 -5.58 3.61 3.87
N ARG A 100 -6.52 3.36 4.79
CA ARG A 100 -7.96 3.32 4.48
C ARG A 100 -8.44 4.67 3.93
N VAL A 101 -8.01 5.77 4.54
CA VAL A 101 -8.32 7.13 4.05
C VAL A 101 -7.76 7.35 2.65
N LEU A 102 -6.51 6.95 2.40
CA LEU A 102 -5.91 7.02 1.05
C LEU A 102 -6.70 6.21 0.02
N PHE A 103 -7.07 4.98 0.35
CA PHE A 103 -7.85 4.12 -0.55
C PHE A 103 -9.22 4.72 -0.84
N SER A 104 -9.90 5.26 0.18
CA SER A 104 -11.18 5.97 0.00
C SER A 104 -11.02 7.14 -0.96
N ASN A 105 -10.01 7.98 -0.77
CA ASN A 105 -9.74 9.12 -1.63
C ASN A 105 -9.47 8.71 -3.08
N TYR A 106 -8.73 7.62 -3.31
CA TYR A 106 -8.49 7.10 -4.65
C TYR A 106 -9.74 6.49 -5.27
N ASN A 107 -10.54 5.78 -4.48
CA ASN A 107 -11.78 5.12 -4.90
C ASN A 107 -12.88 6.12 -5.31
N GLU A 108 -12.89 7.31 -4.71
CA GLU A 108 -13.80 8.41 -5.06
C GLU A 108 -13.43 9.13 -6.35
N LYS A 109 -12.21 8.92 -6.88
CA LYS A 109 -11.82 9.51 -8.16
C LYS A 109 -12.64 8.88 -9.28
N LYS A 110 -13.35 9.71 -10.03
CA LYS A 110 -14.08 9.28 -11.22
C LYS A 110 -13.10 8.69 -12.24
N LEU A 111 -13.44 7.51 -12.76
CA LEU A 111 -12.84 6.95 -13.97
C LEU A 111 -13.03 7.97 -15.11
N GLN A 112 -11.97 8.72 -15.43
CA GLN A 112 -11.90 9.44 -16.69
C GLN A 112 -11.59 8.39 -17.76
N LEU A 113 -12.66 7.88 -18.39
CA LEU A 113 -12.63 7.01 -19.57
C LEU A 113 -12.46 7.85 -20.84
#